data_AF-A0A453HT56-F1
#
_entry.id   AF-A0A453HT56-F1
#
_cell.length_a   1.000
_cell.length_b   1.000
_cell.length_c   1.000
_cell.angle_alpha   90.00
_cell.angle_beta   90.00
_cell.angle_gamma   90.00
#
_symmetry.space_group_name_H-M   'P 1'
#
loop_
_entity.id
_entity.type
_entity.pdbx_description
1 polymer ?
#
loop_
_entity_poly.entity_id
_entity_poly.type
_entity_poly.pdbx_seq_one_letter_code
_entity_poly.pdbx_strand_id
1 'polypeptide(L)'
;HPTMAATPLDSAWEWLITNFSEFQLATVVTFVLHESVFFLSGFPSLLFERFGLFAKYKIQKKSNTSDYQNRCVMRLILYHVCVNLPVMIFSYPAFKFMGLRSSLPLPHWTVIVSQVLFYFILEDFIFYWGHRALHTKWLYKHVHSVHHE
;
A
#
# COMPACT_ATOMS: atom_id res chain seq x y z
N HIS A 1 -31.46 -22.71 15.17
CA HIS A 1 -30.06 -22.46 14.77
C HIS A 1 -29.43 -21.53 15.78
N PRO A 2 -28.33 -21.89 16.45
CA PRO A 2 -27.69 -20.98 17.39
C PRO A 2 -27.09 -19.83 16.60
N THR A 3 -27.53 -18.61 16.90
CA THR A 3 -26.87 -17.36 16.51
C THR A 3 -25.47 -17.39 17.13
N MET A 4 -24.46 -17.76 16.34
CA MET A 4 -23.08 -17.56 16.76
C MET A 4 -22.92 -16.08 17.07
N ALA A 5 -22.51 -15.74 18.29
CA ALA A 5 -22.23 -14.37 18.66
C ALA A 5 -21.22 -13.81 17.66
N ALA A 6 -21.52 -12.65 17.07
CA ALA A 6 -20.62 -11.98 16.15
C ALA A 6 -19.25 -11.81 16.80
N THR A 7 -18.19 -12.23 16.12
CA THR A 7 -16.84 -12.00 16.63
C THR A 7 -16.57 -10.49 16.68
N PRO A 8 -15.61 -10.01 17.50
CA PRO A 8 -15.22 -8.60 17.47
C PRO A 8 -14.84 -8.11 16.06
N LEU A 9 -14.28 -9.01 15.24
CA LEU A 9 -13.97 -8.74 13.84
C LEU A 9 -15.23 -8.58 12.99
N ASP A 10 -16.22 -9.45 13.15
CA ASP A 10 -17.50 -9.35 12.44
C ASP A 10 -18.23 -8.06 12.81
N SER A 11 -18.27 -7.69 14.09
CA SER A 11 -18.89 -6.44 14.55
C SER A 11 -18.16 -5.20 14.02
N ALA A 12 -16.83 -5.21 13.99
CA ALA A 12 -16.05 -4.11 13.43
C ALA A 12 -16.28 -3.98 11.90
N TRP A 13 -16.35 -5.11 11.18
CA TRP A 13 -16.62 -5.12 9.76
C TRP A 13 -18.06 -4.70 9.44
N GLU A 14 -19.04 -5.16 10.21
CA GLU A 14 -20.44 -4.76 10.10
C GLU A 14 -20.61 -3.24 10.28
N TRP A 15 -19.91 -2.66 11.26
CA TRP A 15 -19.87 -1.21 11.45
C TRP A 15 -19.32 -0.49 10.21
N LEU A 16 -18.23 -0.99 9.61
CA LEU A 16 -17.65 -0.40 8.40
C LEU A 16 -18.63 -0.43 7.22
N ILE A 17 -19.23 -1.57 6.93
CA ILE A 17 -20.12 -1.71 5.76
C ILE A 17 -21.46 -1.00 5.91
N THR A 18 -21.85 -0.67 7.14
CA THR A 18 -23.06 0.13 7.42
C THR A 18 -22.80 1.63 7.29
N ASN A 19 -21.57 2.07 7.56
CA ASN A 19 -21.21 3.51 7.57
C ASN A 19 -20.54 3.98 6.27
N PHE A 20 -19.98 3.07 5.47
CA PHE A 20 -19.25 3.40 4.24
C PHE A 20 -19.78 2.61 3.05
N SER A 21 -19.86 3.26 1.88
CA SER A 21 -20.12 2.57 0.63
C SER A 21 -18.96 1.64 0.26
N GLU A 22 -19.24 0.61 -0.54
CA GLU A 22 -18.21 -0.32 -1.03
C GLU A 22 -17.10 0.40 -1.80
N PHE A 23 -17.44 1.48 -2.52
CA PHE A 23 -16.45 2.36 -3.17
C PHE A 23 -15.54 3.04 -2.14
N GLN A 24 -16.09 3.63 -1.09
CA GLN A 24 -15.30 4.27 -0.02
C GLN A 24 -14.42 3.27 0.72
N LEU A 25 -14.94 2.06 0.98
CA LEU A 25 -14.16 0.98 1.59
C LEU A 25 -12.96 0.59 0.72
N ALA A 26 -13.21 0.33 -0.56
CA ALA A 26 -12.20 -0.13 -1.51
C ALA A 26 -11.16 0.93 -1.88
N THR A 27 -11.49 2.21 -1.73
CA THR A 27 -10.61 3.33 -2.11
C THR A 27 -10.11 4.08 -0.89
N VAL A 28 -10.93 4.92 -0.28
CA VAL A 28 -10.52 5.85 0.79
C VAL A 28 -10.08 5.12 2.06
N VAL A 29 -10.88 4.19 2.57
CA VAL A 29 -10.57 3.47 3.81
C VAL A 29 -9.32 2.60 3.62
N THR A 30 -9.27 1.87 2.51
CA THR A 30 -8.09 1.06 2.14
C THR A 30 -6.84 1.92 1.97
N PHE A 31 -6.95 3.08 1.31
CA PHE A 31 -5.85 4.03 1.16
C PHE A 31 -5.35 4.53 2.52
N VAL A 32 -6.24 5.01 3.39
CA VAL A 32 -5.84 5.49 4.72
C VAL A 32 -5.16 4.39 5.53
N LEU A 33 -5.67 3.16 5.50
CA LEU A 33 -5.06 2.02 6.17
C LEU A 33 -3.66 1.74 5.62
N HIS A 34 -3.53 1.65 4.29
CA HIS A 34 -2.25 1.43 3.60
C HIS A 34 -1.22 2.49 3.94
N GLU A 35 -1.58 3.77 3.80
CA GLU A 35 -0.70 4.91 4.06
C GLU A 35 -0.29 4.97 5.54
N SER A 36 -1.22 4.67 6.45
CA SER A 36 -0.91 4.63 7.88
C SER A 36 0.15 3.57 8.18
N VAL A 37 -0.03 2.33 7.69
CA VAL A 37 0.94 1.25 7.90
C VAL A 37 2.29 1.59 7.27
N PHE A 38 2.28 2.11 6.05
CA PHE A 38 3.49 2.49 5.32
C PHE A 38 4.28 3.59 6.03
N PHE A 39 3.65 4.73 6.34
CA PHE A 39 4.36 5.84 6.98
C PHE A 39 4.74 5.57 8.43
N LEU A 40 3.88 4.88 9.20
CA LEU A 40 4.20 4.53 10.59
C LEU A 40 5.35 3.53 10.67
N SER A 41 5.47 2.59 9.73
CA SER A 41 6.60 1.66 9.69
C SER A 41 7.91 2.33 9.28
N GLY A 42 7.87 3.33 8.39
CA GLY A 42 9.04 4.13 7.99
C GLY A 42 9.47 5.18 9.02
N PHE A 43 8.54 5.65 9.87
CA PHE A 43 8.77 6.73 10.81
C PHE A 43 9.92 6.46 11.81
N PRO A 44 10.04 5.28 12.45
CA PRO A 44 11.18 4.96 13.32
C PRO A 44 12.54 5.13 12.62
N SER A 45 12.65 4.68 11.37
CA SER A 45 13.88 4.79 10.58
C SER A 45 14.24 6.25 10.30
N LEU A 46 13.25 7.10 10.02
CA LEU A 46 13.46 8.54 9.85
C LEU A 46 13.92 9.21 11.16
N LEU A 47 13.35 8.83 12.31
CA LEU A 47 13.77 9.34 13.61
C LEU A 47 15.21 8.93 13.93
N PHE A 48 15.58 7.68 13.66
CA PHE A 48 16.95 7.20 13.89
C PHE A 48 17.96 8.03 13.09
N GLU A 49 17.68 8.29 11.81
CA GLU A 49 18.54 9.12 10.98
C GLU A 49 18.59 10.59 11.46
N ARG A 50 17.46 11.20 11.85
CA ARG A 50 17.42 12.60 12.31
C ARG A 50 18.16 12.83 13.62
N PHE A 51 18.05 11.90 14.55
CA PHE A 51 18.70 12.00 15.86
C PHE A 51 20.09 11.36 15.89
N GLY A 52 20.56 10.81 14.77
CA GLY A 52 21.85 10.12 14.70
C GLY A 52 21.90 8.82 15.52
N LEU A 53 20.75 8.25 15.87
CA LEU A 53 20.67 6.98 16.59
C LEU A 53 21.17 5.86 15.68
N PHE A 54 21.98 4.96 16.21
CA PHE A 54 22.54 3.82 15.46
C PHE A 54 23.43 4.20 14.25
N ALA A 55 23.87 5.46 14.13
CA ALA A 55 24.71 5.91 13.01
C ALA A 55 25.98 5.05 12.81
N LYS A 56 26.54 4.48 13.89
CA LYS A 56 27.70 3.58 13.85
C LYS A 56 27.44 2.23 13.15
N TYR A 57 26.19 1.80 13.04
CA TYR A 57 25.80 0.54 12.39
C TYR A 57 25.36 0.74 10.94
N LYS A 58 25.40 1.98 10.43
CA LYS A 58 24.94 2.31 9.09
C LYS A 58 25.92 1.76 8.04
N ILE A 59 25.41 0.89 7.15
CA ILE A 59 26.19 0.29 6.06
C ILE A 59 26.56 1.35 5.00
N GLN A 60 25.61 2.22 4.65
CA GLN A 60 25.82 3.30 3.68
C GLN A 60 26.26 4.59 4.38
N LYS A 61 27.49 5.03 4.13
CA LYS A 61 28.08 6.24 4.76
C LYS A 61 27.56 7.58 4.22
N LYS A 62 26.55 7.57 3.35
CA LYS A 62 25.94 8.81 2.82
C LYS A 62 25.26 9.56 3.98
N SER A 63 25.68 10.80 4.19
CA SER A 63 25.02 11.71 5.14
C SER A 63 23.82 12.34 4.44
N ASN A 64 22.61 12.03 4.92
CA ASN A 64 21.39 12.64 4.43
C ASN A 64 21.05 13.83 5.32
N THR A 65 21.26 15.05 4.81
CA THR A 65 20.89 16.27 5.56
C THR A 65 19.39 16.31 5.82
N SER A 66 18.97 16.98 6.90
CA SER A 66 17.55 17.13 7.25
C SER A 66 16.73 17.74 6.12
N ASP A 67 17.31 18.67 5.34
CA ASP A 67 16.64 19.27 4.16
C ASP A 67 16.42 18.25 3.04
N TYR A 68 17.39 17.37 2.80
CA TYR A 68 17.23 16.29 1.84
C TYR A 68 16.14 15.31 2.28
N GLN A 69 16.13 14.94 3.56
CA GLN A 69 15.09 14.07 4.13
C GLN A 69 13.70 14.70 4.02
N ASN A 70 13.55 15.99 4.34
CA ASN A 70 12.28 16.72 4.22
C ASN A 70 11.78 16.72 2.76
N ARG A 71 12.66 17.00 1.80
CA ARG A 71 12.32 16.94 0.37
C ARG A 71 11.90 15.53 -0.07
N CYS A 72 12.61 14.50 0.40
CA CYS A 72 12.28 13.11 0.12
C CYS A 72 10.89 12.75 0.68
N VAL A 73 10.62 13.06 1.96
CA VAL A 73 9.32 12.80 2.60
C VAL A 73 8.19 13.53 1.87
N MET A 74 8.38 14.80 1.51
CA MET A 74 7.36 15.55 0.76
C MET A 74 7.10 14.97 -0.62
N ARG A 75 8.15 14.56 -1.34
CA ARG A 75 8.03 13.89 -2.64
C ARG A 75 7.30 12.55 -2.50
N LEU A 76 7.60 11.78 -1.45
CA LEU A 76 6.96 10.51 -1.16
C LEU A 76 5.45 10.69 -0.88
N ILE A 77 5.09 11.64 -0.02
CA ILE A 77 3.68 11.99 0.24
C ILE A 77 2.97 12.38 -1.06
N LEU A 78 3.61 13.23 -1.88
CA LEU A 78 3.03 13.67 -3.15
C LEU A 78 2.79 12.49 -4.10
N TYR A 79 3.74 11.56 -4.22
CA TYR A 79 3.52 10.38 -5.06
C TYR A 79 2.42 9.47 -4.52
N HIS A 80 2.34 9.26 -3.21
CA HIS A 80 1.29 8.42 -2.63
C HIS A 80 -0.11 9.04 -2.85
N VAL A 81 -0.25 10.35 -2.67
CA VAL A 81 -1.54 11.02 -2.88
C VAL A 81 -1.87 11.20 -4.37
N CYS A 82 -0.91 11.61 -5.21
CA CYS A 82 -1.18 11.93 -6.61
C CYS A 82 -1.08 10.73 -7.55
N VAL A 83 -0.50 9.60 -7.12
CA VAL A 83 -0.38 8.39 -7.93
C VAL A 83 -1.14 7.23 -7.30
N ASN A 84 -0.84 6.83 -6.06
CA ASN A 84 -1.46 5.64 -5.47
C ASN A 84 -2.98 5.80 -5.30
N LEU A 85 -3.45 6.94 -4.78
CA LEU A 85 -4.89 7.17 -4.60
C LEU A 85 -5.66 7.16 -5.94
N PRO A 86 -5.24 7.89 -7.00
CA PRO A 86 -5.85 7.76 -8.32
C PRO A 86 -5.82 6.33 -8.86
N VAL A 87 -4.70 5.60 -8.72
CA VAL A 87 -4.61 4.21 -9.15
C VAL A 87 -5.64 3.34 -8.42
N MET A 88 -5.83 3.50 -7.11
CA MET A 88 -6.88 2.78 -6.37
C MET A 88 -8.29 3.12 -6.88
N ILE A 89 -8.58 4.40 -7.10
CA ILE A 89 -9.89 4.86 -7.61
C ILE A 89 -10.17 4.28 -9.00
N PHE A 90 -9.21 4.38 -9.92
CA PHE A 90 -9.37 3.89 -11.29
C PHE A 90 -9.38 2.36 -11.38
N SER A 91 -8.80 1.66 -10.40
CA SER A 91 -8.82 0.20 -10.33
C SER A 91 -10.13 -0.36 -9.77
N TYR A 92 -10.95 0.46 -9.09
CA TYR A 92 -12.20 0.00 -8.48
C TYR A 92 -13.16 -0.73 -9.43
N PRO A 93 -13.45 -0.25 -10.65
CA PRO A 93 -14.30 -0.97 -11.59
C PRO A 93 -13.76 -2.35 -11.95
N ALA A 94 -12.43 -2.50 -12.09
CA ALA A 94 -11.80 -3.79 -12.35
C ALA A 94 -11.96 -4.74 -11.16
N PHE A 95 -11.74 -4.27 -9.93
CA PHE A 95 -11.97 -5.09 -8.73
C PHE A 95 -13.44 -5.49 -8.56
N LYS A 96 -14.38 -4.59 -8.87
CA LYS A 96 -15.81 -4.92 -8.91
C LYS A 96 -16.12 -5.99 -9.94
N PHE A 97 -15.57 -5.89 -11.14
CA PHE A 97 -15.70 -6.91 -12.18
C PHE A 97 -15.12 -8.26 -11.77
N MET A 98 -14.03 -8.26 -11.00
CA MET A 98 -13.40 -9.47 -10.44
C MET A 98 -14.14 -10.06 -9.23
N GLY A 99 -15.26 -9.47 -8.81
CA GLY A 99 -16.10 -9.99 -7.72
C GLY A 99 -15.80 -9.44 -6.33
N LEU A 100 -15.25 -8.23 -6.23
CA LEU A 100 -15.14 -7.50 -4.96
C LEU A 100 -16.52 -7.43 -4.28
N ARG A 101 -16.54 -7.86 -3.02
CA ARG A 101 -17.71 -7.85 -2.13
C ARG A 101 -17.30 -7.39 -0.74
N SER A 102 -18.14 -6.57 -0.11
CA SER A 102 -17.97 -6.18 1.30
C SER A 102 -18.94 -6.88 2.26
N SER A 103 -19.85 -7.72 1.78
CA SER A 103 -20.89 -8.33 2.64
C SER A 103 -20.35 -9.40 3.60
N LEU A 104 -21.04 -9.57 4.73
CA LEU A 104 -20.91 -10.73 5.61
C LEU A 104 -21.61 -11.97 5.02
N PRO A 105 -21.23 -13.21 5.41
CA PRO A 105 -20.11 -13.53 6.30
C PRO A 105 -18.74 -13.31 5.63
N LEU A 106 -17.71 -13.06 6.45
CA LEU A 106 -16.33 -12.95 5.97
C LEU A 106 -15.90 -14.24 5.24
N PRO A 107 -15.01 -14.13 4.24
CA PRO A 107 -14.51 -15.30 3.52
C PRO A 107 -13.80 -16.26 4.48
N HIS A 108 -13.99 -17.56 4.24
CA HIS A 108 -13.27 -18.59 4.99
C HIS A 108 -11.75 -18.41 4.82
N TRP A 109 -10.97 -18.70 5.87
CA TRP A 109 -9.52 -18.42 5.90
C TRP A 109 -8.75 -19.07 4.75
N THR A 110 -9.20 -20.22 4.23
CA THR A 110 -8.60 -20.87 3.05
C THR A 110 -8.71 -20.02 1.80
N VAL A 111 -9.83 -19.30 1.63
CA VAL A 111 -10.02 -18.36 0.52
C VAL A 111 -9.04 -17.22 0.64
N ILE A 112 -8.91 -16.63 1.84
CA ILE A 112 -7.96 -15.54 2.11
C ILE A 112 -6.53 -15.98 1.78
N VAL A 113 -6.07 -17.12 2.31
CA VAL A 113 -4.72 -17.64 2.05
C VAL A 113 -4.50 -17.92 0.56
N SER A 114 -5.47 -18.55 -0.11
CA SER A 114 -5.37 -18.86 -1.54
C SER A 114 -5.27 -17.60 -2.41
N GLN A 115 -6.07 -16.57 -2.09
CA GLN A 115 -6.03 -15.27 -2.78
C GLN A 115 -4.71 -14.56 -2.53
N VAL A 116 -4.23 -14.51 -1.29
CA VAL A 116 -2.93 -13.91 -0.96
C VAL A 116 -1.80 -14.58 -1.74
N LEU A 117 -1.72 -15.91 -1.75
CA LEU A 117 -0.71 -16.65 -2.51
C LEU A 117 -0.79 -16.39 -4.02
N PHE A 118 -2.01 -16.38 -4.58
CA PHE A 118 -2.23 -16.08 -5.98
C PHE A 118 -1.79 -14.65 -6.32
N TYR A 119 -2.16 -13.67 -5.49
CA TYR A 119 -1.79 -12.27 -5.68
C TYR A 119 -0.29 -12.06 -5.53
N PHE A 120 0.41 -12.79 -4.65
CA PHE A 120 1.87 -12.74 -4.58
C PHE A 120 2.52 -13.17 -5.91
N ILE A 121 2.04 -14.26 -6.52
CA ILE A 121 2.56 -14.72 -7.82
C ILE A 121 2.25 -13.71 -8.93
N LEU A 122 1.02 -13.19 -8.94
CA LEU A 122 0.58 -12.22 -9.93
C LEU A 122 1.36 -10.90 -9.80
N GLU A 123 1.57 -10.42 -8.58
CA GLU A 123 2.34 -9.23 -8.28
C GLU A 123 3.78 -9.40 -8.74
N ASP A 124 4.44 -10.51 -8.40
CA ASP A 124 5.83 -10.77 -8.82
C ASP A 124 5.95 -10.78 -10.35
N PHE A 125 5.00 -11.42 -11.03
CA PHE A 125 4.95 -11.43 -12.50
C PHE A 125 4.77 -10.02 -13.07
N ILE A 126 3.77 -9.26 -12.61
CA ILE A 126 3.50 -7.90 -13.09
C ILE A 126 4.68 -6.98 -12.79
N PHE A 127 5.26 -7.09 -11.60
CA PHE A 127 6.41 -6.31 -11.17
C PHE A 127 7.62 -6.58 -12.05
N TYR A 128 7.97 -7.85 -12.29
CA TYR A 128 9.10 -8.21 -13.14
C TYR A 128 8.96 -7.65 -14.56
N TRP A 129 7.81 -7.90 -15.21
CA TRP A 129 7.58 -7.47 -16.59
C TRP A 129 7.40 -5.96 -16.70
N GLY A 130 6.71 -5.34 -15.74
CA GLY A 130 6.53 -3.90 -15.65
C GLY A 130 7.88 -3.19 -15.45
N HIS A 131 8.70 -3.67 -14.53
CA HIS A 131 10.05 -3.17 -14.32
C HIS A 131 10.90 -3.32 -15.59
N ARG A 132 10.87 -4.49 -16.24
CA ARG A 132 11.55 -4.70 -17.53
C ARG A 132 11.09 -3.74 -18.62
N ALA A 133 9.80 -3.42 -18.69
CA ALA A 133 9.28 -2.43 -19.62
C ALA A 133 9.77 -1.01 -19.28
N LEU A 134 9.89 -0.66 -18.00
CA LEU A 134 10.46 0.63 -17.56
C LEU A 134 11.93 0.79 -17.97
N HIS A 135 12.66 -0.30 -18.20
CA HIS A 135 14.03 -0.29 -18.76
C HIS A 135 14.10 -0.10 -20.28
N THR A 136 12.99 0.11 -20.97
CA THR A 136 13.03 0.54 -22.38
C THR A 136 13.61 1.96 -22.49
N LYS A 137 14.33 2.27 -23.58
CA LYS A 137 15.10 3.52 -23.72
C LYS A 137 14.33 4.80 -23.33
N TRP A 138 13.06 4.89 -23.72
CA TRP A 138 12.23 6.07 -23.44
C TRP A 138 11.78 6.12 -21.98
N LEU A 139 11.23 5.02 -21.45
CA LEU A 139 10.77 4.95 -20.05
C LEU A 139 11.93 5.06 -19.07
N TYR A 140 13.09 4.51 -19.41
CA TYR A 140 14.27 4.58 -18.59
C TYR A 140 14.67 6.04 -18.34
N LYS A 141 14.78 6.81 -19.42
CA LYS A 141 15.24 8.21 -19.39
C LYS A 141 14.29 9.17 -18.66
N HIS A 142 12.98 8.93 -18.73
CA HIS A 142 11.98 9.91 -18.25
C HIS A 142 11.24 9.48 -16.99
N VAL A 143 11.21 8.19 -16.67
CA VAL A 143 10.44 7.65 -15.54
C VAL A 143 11.34 6.87 -14.60
N HIS A 144 12.03 5.85 -15.10
CA HIS A 144 12.77 4.92 -14.23
C HIS A 144 13.99 5.55 -13.58
N SER A 145 14.76 6.37 -14.32
CA SER A 145 15.92 7.06 -13.76
C SER A 145 15.54 8.05 -12.67
N VAL A 146 14.39 8.74 -12.82
CA VAL A 146 13.87 9.70 -11.83
C VAL A 146 13.33 8.98 -10.59
N HIS A 147 12.75 7.78 -10.77
CA HIS A 147 12.29 6.96 -9.64
C HIS A 147 13.45 6.42 -8.79
N HIS A 148 14.60 6.12 -9.41
CA HIS A 148 15.79 5.61 -8.73
C HIS A 148 16.73 6.68 -8.16
N GLU A 149 16.50 7.97 -8.44
CA GLU A 149 17.21 9.12 -7.85
C GLU A 149 16.81 9.40 -6.39
#